data_AF-A0A142BHY7-F1
#
_entry.id   AF-A0A142BHY7-F1
#
_cell.length_a   1.000
_cell.length_b   1.000
_cell.length_c   1.000
_cell.angle_alpha   90.00
_cell.angle_beta   90.00
_cell.angle_gamma   90.00
#
_symmetry.space_group_name_H-M   'P 1'
#
loop_
_entity.id
_entity.type
_entity.pdbx_description
1 polymer ?
#
loop_
_entity_poly.entity_id
_entity_poly.type
_entity_poly.pdbx_seq_one_letter_code
_entity_poly.pdbx_strand_id
1 'polypeptide(L)'
;MSLFQPSELPLANEEELESRPVLKKLAAAHRHLAELIGVVRSIPNETILISTLTLQEAKDSSEVENIVTTHDELFKSDLAGTIYNPAAKEVKSYAVALSHGFEQVRPTGLLRLQDILDIQQTLEENRAGLRKLPGTELKNMITGEVVYTPMALT
;
A
#
# COMPACT_ATOMS: atom_id res chain seq x y z
N MET A 1 11.28 -26.14 11.21
CA MET A 1 10.82 -25.17 10.21
C MET A 1 12.01 -24.83 9.35
N SER A 2 11.98 -25.08 8.03
CA SER A 2 13.08 -24.64 7.17
C SER A 2 12.96 -23.13 6.99
N LEU A 3 14.08 -22.42 7.11
CA LEU A 3 14.16 -21.00 6.78
C LEU A 3 13.78 -20.85 5.30
N PHE A 4 12.91 -19.89 4.98
CA PHE A 4 12.62 -19.54 3.59
C PHE A 4 13.93 -19.05 2.95
N GLN A 5 14.45 -19.84 2.01
CA GLN A 5 15.61 -19.47 1.23
C GLN A 5 15.08 -18.87 -0.07
N PRO A 6 15.21 -17.55 -0.29
CA PRO A 6 14.78 -16.95 -1.55
C PRO A 6 15.54 -17.63 -2.70
N SER A 7 14.84 -17.85 -3.80
CA SER A 7 15.46 -18.36 -5.02
C SER A 7 16.58 -17.42 -5.46
N GLU A 8 17.70 -18.00 -5.90
CA GLU A 8 18.77 -17.20 -6.49
C GLU A 8 18.23 -16.49 -7.75
N LEU A 9 18.64 -15.24 -7.94
CA LEU A 9 18.33 -14.47 -9.14
C LEU A 9 19.41 -14.72 -10.21
N PRO A 10 19.06 -14.80 -11.51
CA PRO A 10 17.70 -14.67 -12.05
C PRO A 10 16.82 -15.89 -11.77
N LEU A 11 15.50 -15.66 -11.70
CA LEU A 11 14.53 -16.74 -11.45
C LEU A 11 14.55 -17.74 -12.61
N ALA A 12 14.48 -19.04 -12.30
CA ALA A 12 14.56 -20.10 -13.31
C ALA A 12 13.49 -20.04 -14.42
N ASN A 13 12.37 -19.35 -14.16
CA ASN A 13 11.26 -19.19 -15.10
C ASN A 13 11.01 -17.71 -15.46
N GLU A 14 12.04 -16.86 -15.42
CA GLU A 14 11.93 -15.44 -15.75
C GLU A 14 11.34 -15.19 -17.15
N GLU A 15 11.66 -16.05 -18.14
CA GLU A 15 11.12 -15.97 -19.51
C GLU A 15 9.59 -16.17 -19.56
N GLU A 16 8.99 -16.86 -18.58
CA GLU A 16 7.54 -17.05 -18.52
C GLU A 16 6.81 -15.78 -18.05
N LEU A 17 7.51 -14.88 -17.35
CA LEU A 17 6.94 -13.61 -16.89
C LEU A 17 6.66 -12.67 -18.08
N GLU A 18 7.49 -12.71 -19.12
CA GLU A 18 7.34 -11.92 -20.36
C GLU A 18 6.44 -12.60 -21.41
N SER A 19 5.34 -13.19 -20.97
CA SER A 19 4.40 -13.82 -21.89
C SER A 19 3.68 -12.81 -22.80
N ARG A 20 3.25 -13.26 -23.99
CA ARG A 20 2.48 -12.42 -24.94
C ARG A 20 1.26 -11.71 -24.31
N PRO A 21 0.44 -12.38 -23.46
CA PRO A 21 -0.64 -11.69 -22.75
C PRO A 21 -0.15 -10.58 -21.82
N VAL A 22 0.91 -10.83 -21.04
CA VAL A 22 1.49 -9.85 -20.11
C VAL A 22 2.07 -8.66 -20.88
N LEU A 23 2.89 -8.89 -21.91
CA LEU A 23 3.50 -7.82 -22.71
C LEU A 23 2.46 -6.94 -23.42
N LYS A 24 1.34 -7.52 -23.89
CA LYS A 24 0.23 -6.74 -24.45
C LYS A 24 -0.44 -5.85 -23.41
N LYS A 25 -0.59 -6.32 -22.16
CA LYS A 25 -1.14 -5.52 -21.06
C LYS A 25 -0.15 -4.46 -20.59
N LEU A 26 1.14 -4.78 -20.53
CA LEU A 26 2.22 -3.85 -20.21
C LEU A 26 2.21 -2.65 -21.16
N ALA A 27 2.10 -2.87 -22.47
CA ALA A 27 2.05 -1.78 -23.44
C ALA A 27 0.86 -0.82 -23.20
N ALA A 28 -0.32 -1.36 -22.88
CA ALA A 28 -1.50 -0.56 -22.57
C ALA A 28 -1.34 0.22 -21.24
N ALA A 29 -0.84 -0.44 -20.20
CA ALA A 29 -0.59 0.18 -18.89
C ALA A 29 0.45 1.30 -18.99
N HIS A 30 1.57 1.04 -19.69
CA HIS A 30 2.62 2.03 -19.92
C HIS A 30 2.10 3.26 -20.67
N ARG A 31 1.25 3.06 -21.70
CA ARG A 31 0.64 4.18 -22.42
C ARG A 31 -0.20 5.07 -21.49
N HIS A 32 -1.10 4.48 -20.69
CA HIS A 32 -1.97 5.25 -19.80
C HIS A 32 -1.18 5.94 -18.67
N LEU A 33 -0.12 5.30 -18.17
CA LEU A 33 0.78 5.92 -17.21
C LEU A 33 1.52 7.13 -17.82
N ALA A 34 2.00 7.00 -19.06
CA ALA A 34 2.66 8.10 -19.77
C ALA A 34 1.70 9.27 -20.07
N GLU A 35 0.45 8.97 -20.44
CA GLU A 35 -0.60 9.97 -20.61
C GLU A 35 -0.85 10.74 -19.29
N LEU A 36 -0.98 10.04 -18.17
CA LEU A 36 -1.14 10.65 -16.85
C LEU A 36 0.04 11.55 -16.48
N ILE A 37 1.28 11.05 -16.63
CA ILE A 37 2.50 11.84 -16.36
C ILE A 37 2.53 13.10 -17.23
N GLY A 38 2.15 12.99 -18.50
CA GLY A 38 2.06 14.12 -19.43
C GLY A 38 1.05 15.17 -18.96
N VAL A 39 -0.14 14.76 -18.53
CA VAL A 39 -1.18 15.66 -18.02
C VAL A 39 -0.74 16.32 -16.70
N VAL A 40 -0.21 15.56 -15.74
CA VAL A 40 0.21 16.07 -14.43
C VAL A 40 1.27 17.17 -14.57
N ARG A 41 2.22 17.03 -15.50
CA ARG A 41 3.25 18.04 -15.78
C ARG A 41 2.70 19.39 -16.28
N SER A 42 1.47 19.43 -16.79
CA SER A 42 0.83 20.67 -17.24
C SER A 42 0.13 21.44 -16.11
N ILE A 43 0.05 20.86 -14.91
CA ILE A 43 -0.69 21.41 -13.78
C ILE A 43 0.26 22.25 -12.90
N PRO A 44 -0.04 23.54 -12.64
CA PRO A 44 0.86 24.43 -11.90
C PRO A 44 1.18 23.98 -10.46
N ASN A 45 0.30 23.18 -9.86
CA ASN A 45 0.46 22.65 -8.51
C ASN A 45 -0.01 21.18 -8.45
N GLU A 46 0.91 20.25 -8.70
CA GLU A 46 0.66 18.80 -8.66
C GLU A 46 0.20 18.31 -7.28
N THR A 47 0.54 19.03 -6.21
CA THR A 47 0.20 18.66 -4.83
C THR A 47 -1.31 18.56 -4.62
N ILE A 48 -2.12 19.38 -5.30
CA ILE A 48 -3.59 19.33 -5.17
C ILE A 48 -4.14 17.99 -5.65
N LEU A 49 -3.63 17.51 -6.79
CA LEU A 49 -4.01 16.20 -7.31
C LEU A 49 -3.52 15.08 -6.41
N ILE A 50 -2.24 15.14 -6.02
CA ILE A 50 -1.63 14.11 -5.16
C ILE A 50 -2.43 13.98 -3.87
N SER A 51 -2.71 15.08 -3.17
CA SER A 51 -3.47 15.02 -1.91
C SER A 51 -4.88 14.43 -2.06
N THR A 52 -5.57 14.74 -3.16
CA THR A 52 -6.93 14.23 -3.40
C THR A 52 -6.91 12.75 -3.79
N LEU A 53 -5.99 12.36 -4.69
CA LEU A 53 -5.81 10.98 -5.10
C LEU A 53 -5.34 10.09 -3.95
N THR A 54 -4.44 10.58 -3.09
CA THR A 54 -3.98 9.88 -1.89
C THR A 54 -5.14 9.58 -0.94
N LEU A 55 -6.06 10.54 -0.73
CA LEU A 55 -7.22 10.32 0.14
C LEU A 55 -8.21 9.33 -0.46
N GLN A 56 -8.42 9.40 -1.78
CA GLN A 56 -9.30 8.47 -2.50
C GLN A 56 -8.74 7.04 -2.47
N GLU A 57 -7.44 6.89 -2.75
CA GLU A 57 -6.72 5.62 -2.66
C GLU A 57 -6.79 5.05 -1.23
N ALA A 58 -6.54 5.88 -0.22
CA ALA A 58 -6.63 5.46 1.17
C ALA A 58 -8.03 4.93 1.52
N LYS A 59 -9.08 5.63 1.11
CA LYS A 59 -10.47 5.21 1.35
C LYS A 59 -10.75 3.87 0.65
N ASP A 60 -10.43 3.76 -0.63
CA ASP A 60 -10.77 2.59 -1.45
C ASP A 60 -9.92 1.37 -1.04
N SER A 61 -8.65 1.56 -0.67
CA SER A 61 -7.79 0.49 -0.12
C SER A 61 -8.24 0.03 1.25
N SER A 62 -8.68 0.94 2.14
CA SER A 62 -9.21 0.59 3.45
C SER A 62 -10.54 -0.18 3.36
N GLU A 63 -11.36 0.11 2.35
CA GLU A 63 -12.62 -0.61 2.12
C GLU A 63 -12.39 -2.11 1.85
N VAL A 64 -11.29 -2.47 1.18
CA VAL A 64 -10.89 -3.88 0.95
C VAL A 64 -10.62 -4.62 2.26
N GLU A 65 -10.12 -3.92 3.29
CA GLU A 65 -9.84 -4.46 4.62
C GLU A 65 -11.06 -4.40 5.57
N ASN A 66 -12.26 -4.13 5.04
CA ASN A 66 -13.51 -3.93 5.77
C ASN A 66 -13.56 -2.67 6.64
N ILE A 67 -12.70 -1.68 6.36
CA ILE A 67 -12.71 -0.37 7.02
C ILE A 67 -13.53 0.58 6.16
N VAL A 68 -14.83 0.68 6.46
CA VAL A 68 -15.79 1.44 5.65
C VAL A 68 -15.99 2.84 6.22
N THR A 69 -15.78 3.87 5.40
CA THR A 69 -16.10 5.29 5.72
C THR A 69 -16.57 6.04 4.47
N THR A 70 -17.10 7.24 4.65
CA THR A 70 -17.59 8.11 3.57
C THR A 70 -16.74 9.36 3.40
N HIS A 71 -16.79 9.97 2.21
CA HIS A 71 -16.11 11.25 1.95
C HIS A 71 -16.54 12.35 2.92
N ASP A 72 -17.84 12.45 3.22
CA ASP A 72 -18.37 13.42 4.18
C ASP A 72 -17.78 13.25 5.58
N GLU A 73 -17.61 12.02 6.04
CA GLU A 73 -17.00 11.72 7.34
C GLU A 73 -15.52 12.08 7.36
N LEU A 74 -14.79 11.80 6.26
CA LEU A 74 -13.38 12.15 6.10
C LEU A 74 -13.20 13.68 6.16
N PHE A 75 -13.97 14.44 5.37
CA PHE A 75 -13.87 15.91 5.36
C PHE A 75 -14.32 16.55 6.67
N LYS A 76 -15.37 16.03 7.33
CA LYS A 76 -15.81 16.53 8.65
C LYS A 76 -14.76 16.30 9.73
N SER A 77 -14.06 15.17 9.68
CA SER A 77 -12.99 14.88 10.63
C SER A 77 -11.83 15.88 10.54
N ASP A 78 -11.57 16.43 9.35
CA ASP A 78 -10.51 17.40 9.10
C ASP A 78 -10.87 18.79 9.63
N LEU A 79 -12.15 19.16 9.59
CA LEU A 79 -12.67 20.45 10.07
C LEU A 79 -12.88 20.49 11.59
N ALA A 80 -13.23 19.37 12.22
CA ALA A 80 -13.68 19.33 13.62
C ALA A 80 -12.56 19.09 14.64
N GLY A 81 -11.33 18.75 14.20
CA GLY A 81 -10.19 18.45 15.08
C GLY A 81 -10.38 17.24 16.02
N THR A 82 -11.55 16.59 15.98
CA THR A 82 -11.93 15.46 16.82
C THR A 82 -12.42 14.34 15.90
N ILE A 83 -11.67 13.24 15.84
CA ILE A 83 -12.01 12.10 15.00
C ILE A 83 -13.05 11.25 15.74
N TYR A 84 -14.33 11.43 15.39
CA TYR A 84 -15.45 10.70 16.00
C TYR A 84 -15.60 9.26 15.47
N ASN A 85 -14.95 8.93 14.34
CA ASN A 85 -15.06 7.63 13.66
C ASN A 85 -13.68 6.96 13.52
N PRO A 86 -13.44 5.79 14.14
CA PRO A 86 -12.22 5.01 13.99
C PRO A 86 -11.87 4.67 12.53
N ALA A 87 -12.86 4.40 11.67
CA ALA A 87 -12.61 4.11 10.25
C ALA A 87 -12.08 5.34 9.50
N ALA A 88 -12.61 6.53 9.82
CA ALA A 88 -12.08 7.79 9.27
C ALA A 88 -10.65 8.07 9.79
N LYS A 89 -10.35 7.66 11.03
CA LYS A 89 -8.99 7.74 11.58
C LYS A 89 -8.02 6.89 10.76
N GLU A 90 -8.35 5.63 10.52
CA GLU A 90 -7.46 4.72 9.78
C GLU A 90 -7.22 5.17 8.34
N VAL A 91 -8.26 5.61 7.63
CA VAL A 91 -8.11 6.17 6.28
C VAL A 91 -7.20 7.41 6.29
N LYS A 92 -7.32 8.28 7.31
CA LYS A 92 -6.42 9.42 7.46
C LYS A 92 -4.98 9.00 7.75
N SER A 93 -4.78 8.05 8.66
CA SER A 93 -3.44 7.52 8.98
C SER A 93 -2.80 6.85 7.76
N TYR A 94 -3.60 6.18 6.92
CA TYR A 94 -3.15 5.65 5.63
C TYR A 94 -2.68 6.77 4.70
N ALA A 95 -3.49 7.81 4.48
CA ALA A 95 -3.13 8.91 3.57
C ALA A 95 -1.85 9.63 4.03
N VAL A 96 -1.67 9.79 5.34
CA VAL A 96 -0.44 10.33 5.95
C VAL A 96 0.74 9.39 5.74
N ALA A 97 0.58 8.09 5.98
CA ALA A 97 1.64 7.10 5.80
C ALA A 97 2.10 7.00 4.33
N LEU A 98 1.16 7.02 3.38
CA LEU A 98 1.46 7.02 1.95
C LEU A 98 2.26 8.27 1.54
N SER A 99 1.81 9.46 1.98
CA SER A 99 2.50 10.71 1.70
C SER A 99 3.90 10.74 2.32
N HIS A 100 4.03 10.26 3.56
CA HIS A 100 5.31 10.15 4.25
C HIS A 100 6.28 9.23 3.51
N GLY A 101 5.83 8.04 3.10
CA GLY A 101 6.64 7.11 2.32
C GLY A 101 7.07 7.70 0.98
N PHE A 102 6.17 8.39 0.28
CA PHE A 102 6.49 9.06 -0.97
C PHE A 102 7.61 10.11 -0.79
N GLU A 103 7.50 10.98 0.22
CA GLU A 103 8.51 12.01 0.49
C GLU A 103 9.87 11.44 0.92
N GLN A 104 9.89 10.27 1.59
CA GLN A 104 11.14 9.57 1.92
C GLN A 104 11.82 8.95 0.69
N VAL A 105 11.04 8.33 -0.21
CA VAL A 105 11.55 7.61 -1.37
C VAL A 105 11.93 8.57 -2.50
N ARG A 106 11.16 9.63 -2.74
CA ARG A 106 11.36 10.59 -3.85
C ARG A 106 12.80 11.11 -4.01
N PRO A 107 13.51 11.56 -2.95
CA PRO A 107 14.87 12.08 -3.10
C PRO A 107 15.93 11.00 -3.36
N THR A 108 15.70 9.75 -2.93
CA THR A 108 16.70 8.67 -3.03
C THR A 108 16.43 7.73 -4.21
N GLY A 109 15.18 7.63 -4.66
CA GLY A 109 14.73 6.64 -5.63
C GLY A 109 14.71 5.20 -5.09
N LEU A 110 14.89 5.01 -3.78
CA LEU A 110 15.02 3.70 -3.15
C LEU A 110 13.96 3.50 -2.07
N LEU A 111 13.32 2.33 -2.06
CA LEU A 111 12.46 1.88 -0.98
C LEU A 111 13.24 0.87 -0.13
N ARG A 112 13.64 1.27 1.08
CA ARG A 112 14.40 0.44 2.02
C ARG A 112 13.47 -0.21 3.04
N LEU A 113 13.96 -1.26 3.69
CA LEU A 113 13.22 -1.90 4.79
C LEU A 113 12.83 -0.90 5.89
N GLN A 114 13.71 0.06 6.20
CA GLN A 114 13.40 1.09 7.20
C GLN A 114 12.23 1.97 6.77
N ASP A 115 12.13 2.33 5.49
CA ASP A 115 11.04 3.15 4.98
C ASP A 115 9.70 2.38 5.13
N ILE A 116 9.70 1.07 4.86
CA ILE A 116 8.52 0.20 5.06
C ILE A 116 8.11 0.18 6.55
N LEU A 117 9.07 0.08 7.47
CA LEU A 117 8.80 0.10 8.91
C LEU A 117 8.26 1.45 9.37
N ASP A 118 8.80 2.55 8.85
CA ASP A 118 8.36 3.90 9.19
C ASP A 118 6.93 4.16 8.66
N ILE A 119 6.63 3.69 7.44
CA ILE A 119 5.28 3.74 6.85
C ILE A 119 4.29 2.95 7.72
N GLN A 120 4.63 1.70 8.09
CA GLN A 120 3.78 0.87 8.95
C GLN A 120 3.55 1.52 10.32
N GLN A 121 4.59 2.07 10.94
CA GLN A 121 4.46 2.77 12.22
C GLN A 121 3.55 4.00 12.11
N THR A 122 3.59 4.71 10.98
CA THR A 122 2.74 5.87 10.72
C THR A 122 1.29 5.45 10.51
N LEU A 123 1.05 4.37 9.75
CA LEU A 123 -0.28 3.83 9.48
C LEU A 123 -0.97 3.35 10.76
N GLU A 124 -0.25 2.58 11.57
CA GLU A 124 -0.78 1.87 12.73
C GLU A 124 -0.64 2.67 14.05
N GLU A 125 0.00 3.84 13.97
CA GLU A 125 0.34 4.70 15.11
C GLU A 125 1.05 3.96 16.27
N ASN A 126 1.83 2.93 15.93
CA ASN A 126 2.51 2.08 16.90
C ASN A 126 3.87 1.60 16.40
N ARG A 127 4.70 1.05 17.29
CA ARG A 127 6.03 0.52 16.94
C ARG A 127 6.05 -1.00 16.92
N ALA A 128 5.13 -1.62 16.17
CA ALA A 128 5.03 -3.08 16.10
C ALA A 128 6.29 -3.73 15.50
N GLY A 129 6.89 -3.10 14.49
CA GLY A 129 8.03 -3.65 13.77
C GLY A 129 7.67 -4.94 13.03
N LEU A 130 8.68 -5.74 12.67
CA LEU A 130 8.46 -7.02 12.01
C LEU A 130 8.02 -8.08 13.02
N ARG A 131 7.08 -8.94 12.60
CA ARG A 131 6.52 -10.00 13.44
C ARG A 131 7.59 -11.03 13.82
N LYS A 132 7.73 -11.28 15.13
CA LYS A 132 8.70 -12.23 15.69
C LYS A 132 8.12 -13.58 16.12
N LEU A 133 6.86 -13.58 16.55
CA LEU A 133 6.19 -14.79 17.01
C LEU A 133 5.48 -15.50 15.83
N PRO A 134 5.58 -16.83 15.74
CA PRO A 134 4.79 -17.62 14.78
C PRO A 134 3.30 -17.64 15.16
N GLY A 135 2.45 -18.13 14.27
CA GLY A 135 1.02 -18.36 14.53
C GLY A 135 0.05 -17.46 13.78
N THR A 136 0.54 -16.53 12.95
CA THR A 136 -0.32 -15.82 11.99
C THR A 136 -0.64 -16.74 10.82
N GLU A 137 -1.91 -16.86 10.49
CA GLU A 137 -2.43 -17.73 9.44
C GLU A 137 -3.51 -16.98 8.65
N LEU A 138 -3.46 -17.07 7.33
CA LEU A 138 -4.56 -16.69 6.45
C LEU A 138 -5.51 -17.89 6.36
N LYS A 139 -6.74 -17.73 6.84
CA LYS A 139 -7.74 -18.79 6.89
C LYS A 139 -8.98 -18.44 6.08
N ASN A 140 -9.57 -19.45 5.48
CA ASN A 140 -10.95 -19.35 5.01
C ASN A 140 -11.88 -19.33 6.25
N MET A 141 -12.56 -18.20 6.45
CA MET A 141 -13.43 -18.01 7.62
C MET A 141 -14.65 -18.94 7.65
N ILE A 142 -15.08 -19.48 6.51
CA ILE A 142 -16.25 -20.37 6.39
C ILE A 142 -15.85 -21.83 6.65
N THR A 143 -14.75 -22.28 6.06
CA THR A 143 -14.33 -23.70 6.14
C THR A 143 -13.34 -23.97 7.28
N GLY A 144 -12.69 -22.93 7.81
CA GLY A 144 -11.61 -23.03 8.79
C GLY A 144 -10.27 -23.47 8.22
N GLU A 145 -10.19 -23.69 6.90
CA GLU A 145 -8.98 -24.14 6.22
C GLU A 145 -7.89 -23.05 6.22
N VAL A 146 -6.67 -23.43 6.56
CA VAL A 146 -5.50 -22.55 6.47
C VAL A 146 -5.04 -22.49 5.01
N VAL A 147 -5.18 -21.32 4.39
CA VAL A 147 -4.79 -21.04 3.00
C VAL A 147 -3.29 -20.76 2.92
N TYR A 148 -2.76 -20.03 3.90
CA TYR A 148 -1.34 -19.64 3.91
C TYR A 148 -0.86 -19.33 5.34
N THR A 149 0.35 -19.77 5.68
CA THR A 149 1.01 -19.45 6.95
C THR A 149 2.28 -18.65 6.66
N PRO A 150 2.28 -17.32 6.83
CA PRO A 150 3.48 -16.52 6.68
C PRO A 150 4.56 -16.90 7.70
N MET A 151 5.82 -16.85 7.29
CA MET A 151 6.96 -17.03 8.20
C MET A 151 7.03 -15.89 9.23
N ALA A 152 7.45 -16.21 10.45
CA ALA A 152 7.84 -15.22 11.46
C ALA A 152 9.36 -15.04 11.43
N LEU A 153 9.85 -13.81 11.68
CA LEU A 153 11.27 -13.57 11.81
C LEU A 153 11.74 -14.07 13.18
N THR A 154 12.48 -15.18 13.18
CA THR A 154 13.20 -15.68 14.36
C THR A 154 14.53 -14.98 14.53
#